data_AF-A0A9X1LMS4-F1
#
_entry.id   AF-A0A9X1LMS4-F1
#
_cell.length_a   1.000
_cell.length_b   1.000
_cell.length_c   1.000
_cell.angle_alpha   90.00
_cell.angle_beta   90.00
_cell.angle_gamma   90.00
#
_symmetry.space_group_name_H-M   'P 1'
#
loop_
_entity.id
_entity.type
_entity.pdbx_description
1 polymer ?
#
loop_
_entity_poly.entity_id
_entity_poly.type
_entity_poly.pdbx_seq_one_letter_code
_entity_poly.pdbx_strand_id
1 'polypeptide(L)'
;MDEFLQGFWNFAGNFWWLIFPIMGMAGGIAKAWERGSKRRHERRLETLRLKGEIKAAQYAARGQSVPARAAAKEVASGAQLSSKELLERLFAEHDEITARWLDYELDVAKLIAYPAMSDGRQPLTAAFLRAKKTADNLRPSSSSAKVSEQQVSEYLDAVGNAAVAFEIAEKDARRLRNSTFSEAERKKLDRAQKLLKVAVDESATQAERNVAYKRVREELDGLIVLSDQAVEVLEKQVAREITAPAQAAPAHAASAPAQEPVPEPMPVRDRPVPNREEQT
;
A
#
# COMPACT_ATOMS: atom_id res chain seq x y z
N MET A 1 37.27 2.16 23.89
CA MET A 1 35.81 2.43 23.90
C MET A 1 35.50 3.90 24.20
N ASP A 2 36.47 4.65 24.74
CA ASP A 2 36.27 6.06 25.15
C ASP A 2 36.15 7.06 24.00
N GLU A 3 36.77 6.81 22.85
CA GLU A 3 36.66 7.72 21.68
C GLU A 3 35.26 7.69 21.02
N PHE A 4 34.61 6.53 21.00
CA PHE A 4 33.26 6.41 20.46
C PHE A 4 32.23 7.12 21.35
N LEU A 5 32.39 7.01 22.67
CA LEU A 5 31.56 7.71 23.65
C LEU A 5 31.78 9.23 23.58
N GLN A 6 33.03 9.70 23.45
CA GLN A 6 33.31 11.12 23.24
C GLN A 6 32.73 11.65 21.92
N GLY A 7 32.82 10.90 20.83
CA GLY A 7 32.20 11.26 19.54
C GLY A 7 30.68 11.36 19.62
N PHE A 8 30.04 10.43 20.34
CA PHE A 8 28.60 10.44 20.59
C PHE A 8 28.15 11.65 21.41
N TRP A 9 28.88 12.00 22.48
CA TRP A 9 28.54 13.15 23.34
C TRP A 9 28.78 14.50 22.64
N ASN A 10 29.82 14.61 21.79
CA ASN A 10 30.02 15.79 20.93
C ASN A 10 28.92 15.92 19.87
N PHE A 11 28.47 14.82 19.28
CA PHE A 11 27.35 14.81 18.34
C PHE A 11 26.04 15.20 19.04
N ALA A 12 25.74 14.64 20.20
CA ALA A 12 24.55 14.98 20.98
C ALA A 12 24.53 16.46 21.42
N GLY A 13 25.70 17.04 21.73
CA GLY A 13 25.84 18.46 22.05
C GLY A 13 25.62 19.39 20.84
N ASN A 14 26.16 19.04 19.66
CA ASN A 14 26.06 19.88 18.45
C ASN A 14 24.72 19.74 17.69
N PHE A 15 24.05 18.59 17.80
CA PHE A 15 22.86 18.27 16.99
C PHE A 15 21.55 18.18 17.80
N TRP A 16 21.52 18.65 19.05
CA TRP A 16 20.32 18.64 19.91
C TRP A 16 19.10 19.34 19.30
N TRP A 17 19.34 20.35 18.45
CA TRP A 17 18.30 21.16 17.81
C TRP A 17 17.54 20.42 16.68
N LEU A 18 18.04 19.27 16.20
CA LEU A 18 17.36 18.44 15.18
C LEU A 18 16.08 17.76 15.68
N ILE A 19 15.85 17.70 16.99
CA ILE A 19 14.60 17.18 17.58
C ILE A 19 13.41 18.08 17.20
N PHE A 20 13.62 19.39 17.07
CA PHE A 20 12.57 20.37 16.80
C PHE A 20 11.91 20.25 15.40
N PRO A 21 12.65 20.15 14.28
CA PRO A 21 12.03 19.95 12.96
C PRO A 21 11.38 18.56 12.82
N ILE A 22 11.90 17.54 13.49
CA ILE A 22 11.33 16.18 13.47
C ILE A 22 10.02 16.13 14.27
N MET A 23 9.91 16.85 15.40
CA MET A 23 8.66 17.00 16.14
C MET A 23 7.63 17.90 15.44
N GLY A 24 8.07 18.95 14.74
CA GLY A 24 7.19 19.83 13.95
C GLY A 24 6.50 19.12 12.78
N MET A 25 7.21 18.22 12.09
CA MET A 25 6.62 17.38 11.04
C MET A 25 5.76 16.24 11.60
N ALA A 26 6.12 15.63 12.73
CA ALA A 26 5.29 14.61 13.38
C ALA A 26 3.95 15.19 13.92
N GLY A 27 3.96 16.42 14.44
CA GLY A 27 2.77 17.10 14.97
C GLY A 27 1.74 17.51 13.90
N GLY A 28 2.19 17.78 12.67
CA GLY A 28 1.31 18.15 11.55
C GLY A 28 0.46 16.98 11.02
N ILE A 29 1.03 15.77 11.06
CA ILE A 29 0.39 14.55 10.52
C ILE A 29 -0.60 13.96 11.55
N ALA A 30 -0.37 14.15 12.85
CA ALA A 30 -1.31 13.74 13.91
C ALA A 30 -2.61 14.55 13.92
N LYS A 31 -2.58 15.85 13.58
CA LYS A 31 -3.74 16.76 13.66
C LYS A 31 -4.70 16.68 12.47
N ALA A 32 -4.36 15.90 11.44
CA ALA A 32 -5.24 15.60 10.30
C ALA A 32 -6.16 14.40 10.57
N TRP A 33 -5.69 13.43 11.37
CA TRP A 33 -6.40 12.19 11.70
C TRP A 33 -7.54 12.40 12.72
N GLU A 34 -7.42 13.37 13.63
CA GLU A 34 -8.42 13.64 14.68
C GLU A 34 -9.65 14.42 14.17
N ARG A 35 -9.54 15.12 13.02
CA ARG A 35 -10.62 15.98 12.47
C ARG A 35 -11.75 15.19 11.79
N GLY A 36 -11.52 13.94 11.42
CA GLY A 36 -12.53 13.05 10.82
C GLY A 36 -13.56 12.51 11.82
N SER A 37 -13.21 12.46 13.12
CA SER A 37 -14.08 11.88 14.16
C SER A 37 -15.18 12.84 14.62
N LYS A 38 -14.86 14.12 14.85
CA LYS A 38 -15.83 15.12 15.37
C LYS A 38 -16.95 15.48 14.38
N ARG A 39 -16.69 15.39 13.07
CA ARG A 39 -17.68 15.68 12.01
C ARG A 39 -18.82 14.65 11.92
N ARG A 40 -18.70 13.48 12.58
CA ARG A 40 -19.70 12.40 12.50
C ARG A 40 -20.83 12.52 13.52
N HIS A 41 -20.64 13.26 14.62
CA HIS A 41 -21.68 13.44 15.63
C HIS A 41 -22.66 14.57 15.27
N GLU A 42 -22.15 15.66 14.67
CA GLU A 42 -22.98 16.78 14.19
C GLU A 42 -23.93 16.34 13.05
N ARG A 43 -23.47 15.44 12.17
CA ARG A 43 -24.27 14.87 11.06
C ARG A 43 -25.42 13.96 11.49
N ARG A 44 -25.37 13.38 12.70
CA ARG A 44 -26.48 12.58 13.27
C ARG A 44 -27.64 13.46 13.73
N LEU A 45 -27.39 14.73 14.07
CA LEU A 45 -28.44 15.67 14.48
C LEU A 45 -29.10 16.36 13.27
N GLU A 46 -28.35 16.58 12.19
CA GLU A 46 -28.90 17.12 10.93
C GLU A 46 -29.84 16.12 10.25
N THR A 47 -29.49 14.83 10.25
CA THR A 47 -30.34 13.79 9.67
C THR A 47 -31.66 13.59 10.42
N LEU A 48 -31.70 13.85 11.73
CA LEU A 48 -32.96 13.83 12.51
C LEU A 48 -33.86 15.03 12.20
N ARG A 49 -33.28 16.22 11.96
CA ARG A 49 -34.03 17.41 11.53
C ARG A 49 -34.55 17.26 10.09
N LEU A 50 -33.71 16.77 9.17
CA LEU A 50 -34.11 16.48 7.79
C LEU A 50 -35.22 15.43 7.72
N LYS A 51 -35.17 14.39 8.57
CA LYS A 51 -36.28 13.41 8.70
C LYS A 51 -37.56 14.04 9.27
N GLY A 52 -37.45 14.99 10.19
CA GLY A 52 -38.59 15.74 10.73
C GLY A 52 -39.25 16.63 9.67
N GLU A 53 -38.46 17.33 8.87
CA GLU A 53 -38.93 18.21 7.80
C GLU A 53 -39.57 17.45 6.64
N ILE A 54 -38.99 16.32 6.23
CA ILE A 54 -39.58 15.44 5.21
C ILE A 54 -40.91 14.86 5.71
N LYS A 55 -40.97 14.40 6.96
CA LYS A 55 -42.20 13.86 7.54
C LYS A 55 -43.28 14.95 7.68
N ALA A 56 -42.91 16.16 8.07
CA ALA A 56 -43.82 17.31 8.13
C ALA A 56 -44.32 17.73 6.74
N ALA A 57 -43.45 17.76 5.73
CA ALA A 57 -43.81 18.03 4.34
C ALA A 57 -44.73 16.94 3.76
N GLN A 58 -44.51 15.67 4.10
CA GLN A 58 -45.38 14.55 3.73
C GLN A 58 -46.77 14.65 4.39
N TYR A 59 -46.86 15.09 5.65
CA TYR A 59 -48.16 15.34 6.29
C TYR A 59 -48.89 16.56 5.69
N ALA A 60 -48.17 17.62 5.32
CA ALA A 60 -48.75 18.79 4.64
C ALA A 60 -49.24 18.46 3.22
N ALA A 61 -48.49 17.65 2.46
CA ALA A 61 -48.86 17.22 1.12
C ALA A 61 -50.09 16.29 1.08
N ARG A 62 -50.41 15.62 2.20
CA ARG A 62 -51.61 14.77 2.33
C ARG A 62 -52.92 15.57 2.43
N GLY A 63 -52.85 16.89 2.61
CA GLY A 63 -54.01 17.77 2.79
C GLY A 63 -54.53 18.52 1.55
N GLN A 64 -53.89 18.42 0.37
CA GLN A 64 -54.31 19.18 -0.83
C GLN A 64 -54.38 18.32 -2.11
N SER A 65 -55.51 18.41 -2.81
CA SER A 65 -55.82 17.65 -4.02
C SER A 65 -55.30 18.33 -5.30
N VAL A 66 -54.23 17.73 -5.85
CA VAL A 66 -53.70 17.75 -7.25
C VAL A 66 -53.18 19.10 -7.79
N PRO A 67 -51.84 19.27 -7.95
CA PRO A 67 -50.94 18.43 -8.77
C PRO A 67 -49.95 17.57 -7.97
N ALA A 68 -50.42 16.94 -6.89
CA ALA A 68 -49.66 16.09 -5.99
C ALA A 68 -48.91 14.90 -6.64
N ARG A 69 -49.34 14.38 -7.81
CA ARG A 69 -48.71 13.19 -8.40
C ARG A 69 -47.39 13.49 -9.11
N ALA A 70 -47.25 14.65 -9.73
CA ALA A 70 -46.01 15.11 -10.34
C ALA A 70 -45.01 15.52 -9.24
N ALA A 71 -45.46 16.32 -8.27
CA ALA A 71 -44.67 16.70 -7.11
C ALA A 71 -44.21 15.48 -6.27
N ALA A 72 -45.08 14.49 -6.05
CA ALA A 72 -44.70 13.26 -5.35
C ALA A 72 -43.68 12.42 -6.13
N LYS A 73 -43.75 12.41 -7.48
CA LYS A 73 -42.73 11.76 -8.32
C LYS A 73 -41.39 12.50 -8.26
N GLU A 74 -41.39 13.83 -8.25
CA GLU A 74 -40.17 14.63 -8.12
C GLU A 74 -39.52 14.46 -6.74
N VAL A 75 -40.31 14.52 -5.65
CA VAL A 75 -39.81 14.30 -4.28
C VAL A 75 -39.29 12.87 -4.11
N ALA A 76 -40.01 11.87 -4.63
CA ALA A 76 -39.51 10.49 -4.64
C ALA A 76 -38.21 10.41 -5.45
N SER A 77 -38.16 10.94 -6.67
CA SER A 77 -36.93 10.91 -7.47
C SER A 77 -35.75 11.57 -6.74
N GLY A 78 -35.97 12.70 -6.05
CA GLY A 78 -34.96 13.35 -5.21
C GLY A 78 -34.51 12.50 -4.01
N ALA A 79 -35.43 11.82 -3.31
CA ALA A 79 -35.11 10.92 -2.21
C ALA A 79 -34.35 9.66 -2.67
N GLN A 80 -34.66 9.16 -3.87
CA GLN A 80 -33.92 8.08 -4.50
C GLN A 80 -32.49 8.50 -4.87
N LEU A 81 -32.31 9.73 -5.39
CA LEU A 81 -30.99 10.29 -5.69
C LEU A 81 -30.15 10.45 -4.41
N SER A 82 -30.72 10.97 -3.33
CA SER A 82 -29.99 11.12 -2.05
C SER A 82 -29.64 9.77 -1.41
N SER A 83 -30.52 8.78 -1.52
CA SER A 83 -30.25 7.40 -1.07
C SER A 83 -29.12 6.76 -1.86
N LYS A 84 -29.09 6.98 -3.19
CA LYS A 84 -28.00 6.51 -4.05
C LYS A 84 -26.67 7.13 -3.66
N GLU A 85 -26.61 8.45 -3.47
CA GLU A 85 -25.39 9.15 -3.05
C GLU A 85 -24.89 8.67 -1.68
N LEU A 86 -25.81 8.37 -0.74
CA LEU A 86 -25.47 7.79 0.55
C LEU A 86 -24.83 6.40 0.39
N LEU A 87 -25.44 5.54 -0.44
CA LEU A 87 -24.90 4.20 -0.71
C LEU A 87 -23.53 4.25 -1.38
N GLU A 88 -23.31 5.18 -2.32
CA GLU A 88 -21.99 5.38 -2.95
C GLU A 88 -20.91 5.73 -1.93
N ARG A 89 -21.23 6.61 -0.97
CA ARG A 89 -20.31 6.95 0.12
C ARG A 89 -20.05 5.76 1.05
N LEU A 90 -21.08 4.99 1.41
CA LEU A 90 -20.93 3.79 2.23
C LEU A 90 -20.13 2.69 1.53
N PHE A 91 -20.25 2.57 0.20
CA PHE A 91 -19.42 1.67 -0.59
C PHE A 91 -17.96 2.10 -0.55
N ALA A 92 -17.68 3.38 -0.77
CA ALA A 92 -16.33 3.91 -0.69
C ALA A 92 -15.69 3.67 0.69
N GLU A 93 -16.42 3.93 1.79
CA GLU A 93 -15.92 3.68 3.16
C GLU A 93 -15.69 2.18 3.40
N HIS A 94 -16.61 1.32 2.96
CA HIS A 94 -16.45 -0.13 3.11
C HIS A 94 -15.28 -0.69 2.30
N ASP A 95 -15.09 -0.21 1.06
CA ASP A 95 -13.99 -0.59 0.20
C ASP A 95 -12.65 -0.10 0.75
N GLU A 96 -12.59 1.11 1.33
CA GLU A 96 -11.40 1.64 2.01
C GLU A 96 -11.00 0.77 3.21
N ILE A 97 -11.95 0.39 4.07
CA ILE A 97 -11.70 -0.49 5.23
C ILE A 97 -11.20 -1.86 4.74
N THR A 98 -11.83 -2.40 3.70
CA THR A 98 -11.43 -3.70 3.14
C THR A 98 -10.03 -3.64 2.54
N ALA A 99 -9.70 -2.59 1.78
CA ALA A 99 -8.37 -2.39 1.23
C ALA A 99 -7.31 -2.26 2.32
N ARG A 100 -7.56 -1.45 3.36
CA ARG A 100 -6.65 -1.31 4.51
C ARG A 100 -6.44 -2.61 5.27
N TRP A 101 -7.46 -3.47 5.36
CA TRP A 101 -7.32 -4.79 5.95
C TRP A 101 -6.53 -5.75 5.04
N LEU A 102 -6.84 -5.77 3.73
CA LEU A 102 -6.14 -6.62 2.76
C LEU A 102 -4.65 -6.32 2.69
N ASP A 103 -4.23 -5.08 2.94
CA ASP A 103 -2.82 -4.75 3.13
C ASP A 103 -2.15 -5.61 4.20
N TYR A 104 -2.81 -5.95 5.31
CA TYR A 104 -2.24 -6.81 6.35
C TYR A 104 -2.18 -8.29 5.94
N GLU A 105 -3.07 -8.72 5.05
CA GLU A 105 -3.13 -10.12 4.56
C GLU A 105 -2.20 -10.38 3.37
N LEU A 106 -1.98 -9.37 2.53
CA LEU A 106 -1.25 -9.51 1.26
C LEU A 106 0.17 -8.96 1.32
N ASP A 107 0.43 -7.92 2.11
CA ASP A 107 1.78 -7.41 2.32
C ASP A 107 2.47 -8.21 3.43
N VAL A 108 3.36 -9.11 3.01
CA VAL A 108 4.14 -9.96 3.92
C VAL A 108 4.92 -9.13 4.96
N ALA A 109 5.37 -7.92 4.64
CA ALA A 109 6.07 -7.07 5.59
C ALA A 109 5.13 -6.57 6.71
N LYS A 110 3.89 -6.17 6.35
CA LYS A 110 2.87 -5.79 7.34
C LYS A 110 2.41 -6.99 8.16
N LEU A 111 2.28 -8.15 7.53
CA LEU A 111 1.91 -9.40 8.18
C LEU A 111 2.93 -9.79 9.27
N ILE A 112 4.23 -9.72 8.97
CA ILE A 112 5.30 -9.94 9.97
C ILE A 112 5.30 -8.88 11.08
N ALA A 113 5.05 -7.61 10.73
CA ALA A 113 5.12 -6.50 11.69
C ALA A 113 3.93 -6.46 12.66
N TYR A 114 2.75 -6.90 12.20
CA TYR A 114 1.48 -6.81 12.92
C TYR A 114 0.68 -8.12 12.83
N PRO A 115 1.24 -9.27 13.25
CA PRO A 115 0.64 -10.60 13.04
C PRO A 115 -0.73 -10.76 13.71
N ALA A 116 -0.99 -9.99 14.78
CA ALA A 116 -2.29 -9.97 15.45
C ALA A 116 -3.45 -9.52 14.53
N MET A 117 -3.20 -8.77 13.46
CA MET A 117 -4.26 -8.35 12.51
C MET A 117 -4.79 -9.50 11.64
N SER A 118 -4.01 -10.57 11.47
CA SER A 118 -4.39 -11.76 10.69
C SER A 118 -4.78 -12.95 11.58
N ASP A 119 -4.53 -12.86 12.88
CA ASP A 119 -4.87 -13.91 13.84
C ASP A 119 -6.32 -13.79 14.34
N GLY A 120 -7.18 -14.67 13.80
CA GLY A 120 -8.58 -14.77 14.21
C GLY A 120 -8.81 -15.23 15.66
N ARG A 121 -7.77 -15.65 16.40
CA ARG A 121 -7.86 -15.93 17.84
C ARG A 121 -7.79 -14.66 18.68
N GLN A 122 -7.24 -13.57 18.13
CA GLN A 122 -7.19 -12.29 18.82
C GLN A 122 -8.62 -11.71 18.94
N PRO A 123 -9.11 -11.40 20.15
CA PRO A 123 -10.52 -11.03 20.34
C PRO A 123 -10.95 -9.81 19.52
N LEU A 124 -10.07 -8.80 19.39
CA LEU A 124 -10.34 -7.56 18.67
C LEU A 124 -10.34 -7.76 17.15
N THR A 125 -9.38 -8.54 16.64
CA THR A 125 -9.35 -8.96 15.22
C THR A 125 -10.57 -9.81 14.88
N ALA A 126 -10.93 -10.77 15.73
CA ALA A 126 -12.13 -11.58 15.56
C ALA A 126 -13.42 -10.72 15.56
N ALA A 127 -13.48 -9.68 16.40
CA ALA A 127 -14.60 -8.75 16.41
C ALA A 127 -14.68 -7.95 15.10
N PHE A 128 -13.55 -7.46 14.60
CA PHE A 128 -13.47 -6.81 13.29
C PHE A 128 -13.91 -7.75 12.16
N LEU A 129 -13.36 -8.96 12.07
CA LEU A 129 -13.70 -9.92 11.01
C LEU A 129 -15.19 -10.29 11.02
N ARG A 130 -15.80 -10.41 12.20
CA ARG A 130 -17.25 -10.59 12.34
C ARG A 130 -18.03 -9.37 11.86
N ALA A 131 -17.63 -8.16 12.26
CA ALA A 131 -18.28 -6.92 11.82
C ALA A 131 -18.16 -6.72 10.30
N LYS A 132 -16.98 -6.99 9.74
CA LYS A 132 -16.73 -6.97 8.30
C LYS A 132 -17.65 -7.94 7.56
N LYS A 133 -17.73 -9.20 8.01
CA LYS A 133 -18.63 -10.21 7.41
C LYS A 133 -20.10 -9.76 7.44
N THR A 134 -20.53 -9.12 8.52
CA THR A 134 -21.88 -8.54 8.62
C THR A 134 -22.08 -7.42 7.59
N ALA A 135 -21.11 -6.51 7.44
CA ALA A 135 -21.16 -5.45 6.44
C ALA A 135 -21.16 -6.00 5.00
N ASP A 136 -20.35 -7.03 4.72
CA ASP A 136 -20.33 -7.74 3.43
C ASP A 136 -21.70 -8.34 3.09
N ASN A 137 -22.34 -9.01 4.06
CA ASN A 137 -23.64 -9.64 3.85
C ASN A 137 -24.78 -8.64 3.64
N LEU A 138 -24.68 -7.46 4.27
CA LEU A 138 -25.68 -6.40 4.16
C LEU A 138 -25.45 -5.46 2.99
N ARG A 139 -24.31 -5.59 2.27
CA ARG A 139 -23.96 -4.73 1.15
C ARG A 139 -24.95 -4.93 -0.01
N PRO A 140 -25.69 -3.89 -0.44
CA PRO A 140 -26.51 -3.97 -1.64
C PRO A 140 -25.68 -4.25 -2.89
N SER A 141 -26.29 -4.89 -3.89
CA SER A 141 -25.62 -5.27 -5.14
C SER A 141 -25.14 -4.08 -5.98
N SER A 142 -25.80 -2.92 -5.85
CA SER A 142 -25.41 -1.67 -6.50
C SER A 142 -25.98 -0.47 -5.74
N SER A 143 -25.43 0.72 -5.98
CA SER A 143 -25.96 1.97 -5.39
C SER A 143 -27.34 2.34 -5.94
N SER A 144 -27.72 1.78 -7.10
CA SER A 144 -29.02 1.94 -7.74
C SER A 144 -30.02 0.84 -7.39
N ALA A 145 -29.64 -0.13 -6.55
CA ALA A 145 -30.52 -1.21 -6.15
C ALA A 145 -31.73 -0.66 -5.39
N LYS A 146 -32.91 -1.26 -5.61
CA LYS A 146 -34.11 -0.94 -4.84
C LYS A 146 -33.99 -1.55 -3.45
N VAL A 147 -33.55 -0.75 -2.49
CA VAL A 147 -33.42 -1.12 -1.08
C VAL A 147 -34.38 -0.32 -0.21
N SER A 148 -34.85 -0.92 0.88
CA SER A 148 -35.67 -0.23 1.86
C SER A 148 -34.83 0.71 2.73
N GLU A 149 -35.44 1.72 3.35
CA GLU A 149 -34.75 2.59 4.31
C GLU A 149 -34.14 1.79 5.48
N GLN A 150 -34.81 0.70 5.89
CA GLN A 150 -34.30 -0.18 6.93
C GLN A 150 -33.01 -0.88 6.49
N GLN A 151 -32.96 -1.43 5.27
CA GLN A 151 -31.75 -2.06 4.73
C GLN A 151 -30.59 -1.07 4.62
N VAL A 152 -30.87 0.17 4.20
CA VAL A 152 -29.86 1.24 4.15
C VAL A 152 -29.33 1.56 5.55
N SER A 153 -30.21 1.64 6.55
CA SER A 153 -29.81 1.90 7.95
C SER A 153 -28.97 0.75 8.52
N GLU A 154 -29.38 -0.50 8.30
CA GLU A 154 -28.66 -1.68 8.75
C GLU A 154 -27.26 -1.76 8.12
N TYR A 155 -27.15 -1.47 6.82
CA TYR A 155 -25.85 -1.41 6.14
C TYR A 155 -24.98 -0.27 6.67
N LEU A 156 -25.55 0.92 6.90
CA LEU A 156 -24.83 2.06 7.49
C LEU A 156 -24.26 1.71 8.87
N ASP A 157 -25.06 1.09 9.73
CA ASP A 157 -24.61 0.67 11.06
C ASP A 157 -23.53 -0.42 10.97
N ALA A 158 -23.67 -1.37 10.04
CA ALA A 158 -22.69 -2.42 9.82
C ALA A 158 -21.33 -1.88 9.34
N VAL A 159 -21.31 -0.95 8.38
CA VAL A 159 -20.08 -0.29 7.91
C VAL A 159 -19.43 0.51 9.05
N GLY A 160 -20.23 1.27 9.82
CA GLY A 160 -19.73 2.01 10.98
C GLY A 160 -19.12 1.11 12.06
N ASN A 161 -19.76 -0.04 12.35
CA ASN A 161 -19.25 -1.03 13.29
C ASN A 161 -17.95 -1.68 12.80
N ALA A 162 -17.87 -2.01 11.51
CA ALA A 162 -16.65 -2.54 10.90
C ALA A 162 -15.50 -1.52 10.98
N ALA A 163 -15.77 -0.25 10.69
CA ALA A 163 -14.78 0.83 10.78
C ALA A 163 -14.21 0.98 12.19
N VAL A 164 -15.08 1.04 13.21
CA VAL A 164 -14.66 1.19 14.61
C VAL A 164 -13.91 -0.06 15.08
N ALA A 165 -14.41 -1.25 14.77
CA ALA A 165 -13.74 -2.49 15.15
C ALA A 165 -12.35 -2.62 14.50
N PHE A 166 -12.20 -2.19 13.24
CA PHE A 166 -10.92 -2.18 12.55
C PHE A 166 -9.90 -1.28 13.24
N GLU A 167 -10.28 -0.03 13.55
CA GLU A 167 -9.38 0.94 14.22
C GLU A 167 -8.94 0.46 15.60
N ILE A 168 -9.84 -0.18 16.35
CA ILE A 168 -9.53 -0.75 17.67
C ILE A 168 -8.56 -1.94 17.51
N ALA A 169 -8.83 -2.85 16.58
CA ALA A 169 -7.96 -3.99 16.29
C ALA A 169 -6.57 -3.53 15.83
N GLU A 170 -6.50 -2.56 14.92
CA GLU A 170 -5.25 -2.02 14.40
C GLU A 170 -4.42 -1.36 15.50
N LYS A 171 -5.06 -0.56 16.36
CA LYS A 171 -4.36 0.07 17.50
C LYS A 171 -3.79 -0.99 18.46
N ASP A 172 -4.54 -2.04 18.73
CA ASP A 172 -4.07 -3.12 19.61
C ASP A 172 -2.96 -3.95 18.96
N ALA A 173 -3.09 -4.30 17.68
CA ALA A 173 -2.04 -4.98 16.94
C ALA A 173 -0.75 -4.16 16.87
N ARG A 174 -0.83 -2.84 16.74
CA ARG A 174 0.33 -1.92 16.82
C ARG A 174 0.94 -1.85 18.22
N ARG A 175 0.16 -2.06 19.27
CA ARG A 175 0.62 -2.14 20.66
C ARG A 175 1.31 -3.47 20.94
N LEU A 176 0.73 -4.57 20.45
CA LEU A 176 1.25 -5.92 20.63
C LEU A 176 2.49 -6.18 19.78
N ARG A 177 2.49 -5.81 18.49
CA ARG A 177 3.52 -6.16 17.51
C ARG A 177 3.89 -7.65 17.59
N ASN A 178 5.13 -7.94 17.97
CA ASN A 178 5.67 -9.28 18.16
C ASN A 178 5.83 -9.66 19.64
N SER A 179 5.25 -8.90 20.58
CA SER A 179 5.42 -9.14 22.03
C SER A 179 4.82 -10.46 22.52
N THR A 180 3.84 -11.01 21.78
CA THR A 180 3.21 -12.31 22.07
C THR A 180 4.09 -13.51 21.72
N PHE A 181 5.16 -13.31 20.96
CA PHE A 181 6.14 -14.33 20.59
C PHE A 181 7.26 -14.40 21.63
N SER A 182 7.87 -15.55 21.81
CA SER A 182 9.10 -15.72 22.61
C SER A 182 10.29 -14.97 22.00
N GLU A 183 11.36 -14.79 22.76
CA GLU A 183 12.56 -14.10 22.26
C GLU A 183 13.19 -14.78 21.03
N ALA A 184 13.21 -16.12 21.01
CA ALA A 184 13.76 -16.87 19.89
C ALA A 184 12.94 -16.66 18.62
N GLU A 185 11.61 -16.66 18.75
CA GLU A 185 10.68 -16.41 17.66
C GLU A 185 10.75 -14.95 17.16
N ARG A 186 10.84 -13.96 18.07
CA ARG A 186 11.07 -12.56 17.68
C ARG A 186 12.35 -12.40 16.86
N LYS A 187 13.44 -13.08 17.23
CA LYS A 187 14.68 -13.08 16.44
C LYS A 187 14.49 -13.70 15.05
N LYS A 188 13.66 -14.74 14.90
CA LYS A 188 13.30 -15.32 13.60
C LYS A 188 12.53 -14.29 12.75
N LEU A 189 11.51 -13.65 13.33
CA LEU A 189 10.73 -12.61 12.64
C LEU A 189 11.61 -11.42 12.19
N ASP A 190 12.53 -10.97 13.04
CA ASP A 190 13.47 -9.89 12.70
C ASP A 190 14.41 -10.29 11.53
N ARG A 191 14.85 -11.55 11.48
CA ARG A 191 15.63 -12.08 10.35
C ARG A 191 14.79 -12.17 9.08
N ALA A 192 13.57 -12.69 9.18
CA ALA A 192 12.63 -12.75 8.06
C ALA A 192 12.38 -11.35 7.48
N GLN A 193 12.20 -10.33 8.32
CA GLN A 193 12.00 -8.95 7.86
C GLN A 193 13.23 -8.38 7.14
N LYS A 194 14.45 -8.70 7.60
CA LYS A 194 15.69 -8.28 6.92
C LYS A 194 15.86 -8.99 5.57
N LEU A 195 15.61 -10.29 5.52
CA LEU A 195 15.67 -11.08 4.29
C LEU A 195 14.60 -10.64 3.30
N LEU A 196 13.41 -10.29 3.76
CA LEU A 196 12.33 -9.79 2.93
C LEU A 196 12.73 -8.50 2.22
N LYS A 197 13.43 -7.58 2.91
CA LYS A 197 13.96 -6.36 2.27
C LYS A 197 14.86 -6.68 1.09
N VAL A 198 15.75 -7.66 1.23
CA VAL A 198 16.63 -8.12 0.13
C VAL A 198 15.82 -8.80 -0.96
N ALA A 199 14.83 -9.61 -0.61
CA ALA A 199 14.00 -10.35 -1.56
C ALA A 199 13.21 -9.42 -2.50
N VAL A 200 12.84 -8.22 -2.06
CA VAL A 200 12.09 -7.23 -2.84
C VAL A 200 12.96 -6.06 -3.32
N ASP A 201 14.27 -6.10 -3.08
CA ASP A 201 15.20 -5.04 -3.49
C ASP A 201 15.53 -5.16 -4.98
N GLU A 202 15.10 -4.18 -5.76
CA GLU A 202 15.36 -4.11 -7.20
C GLU A 202 16.86 -3.96 -7.52
N SER A 203 17.67 -3.43 -6.59
CA SER A 203 19.12 -3.31 -6.79
C SER A 203 19.90 -4.62 -6.57
N ALA A 204 19.27 -5.63 -5.94
CA ALA A 204 19.88 -6.93 -5.70
C ALA A 204 19.77 -7.84 -6.93
N THR A 205 20.69 -8.79 -7.08
CA THR A 205 20.63 -9.75 -8.19
C THR A 205 19.44 -10.71 -8.04
N GLN A 206 18.88 -11.21 -9.16
CA GLN A 206 17.77 -12.17 -9.12
C GLN A 206 18.08 -13.43 -8.29
N ALA A 207 19.33 -13.89 -8.32
CA ALA A 207 19.78 -15.04 -7.55
C ALA A 207 19.71 -14.76 -6.03
N GLU A 208 20.18 -13.59 -5.60
CA GLU A 208 20.11 -13.15 -4.20
C GLU A 208 18.66 -12.99 -3.74
N ARG A 209 17.79 -12.38 -4.56
CA ARG A 209 16.37 -12.24 -4.27
C ARG A 209 15.69 -13.60 -4.07
N ASN A 210 15.96 -14.56 -4.97
CA ASN A 210 15.38 -15.91 -4.89
C ASN A 210 15.86 -16.68 -3.64
N VAL A 211 17.14 -16.54 -3.28
CA VAL A 211 17.67 -17.14 -2.05
C VAL A 211 17.04 -16.49 -0.83
N ALA A 212 16.97 -15.15 -0.79
CA ALA A 212 16.34 -14.41 0.30
C ALA A 212 14.86 -14.79 0.48
N TYR A 213 14.10 -14.89 -0.62
CA TYR A 213 12.70 -15.35 -0.62
C TYR A 213 12.54 -16.74 0.03
N LYS A 214 13.35 -17.72 -0.37
CA LYS A 214 13.31 -19.07 0.23
C LYS A 214 13.59 -19.02 1.73
N ARG A 215 14.58 -18.23 2.14
CA ARG A 215 14.93 -18.05 3.56
C ARG A 215 13.83 -17.33 4.35
N VAL A 216 13.13 -16.37 3.77
CA VAL A 216 11.94 -15.75 4.41
C VAL A 216 10.91 -16.83 4.73
N ARG A 217 10.59 -17.70 3.77
CA ARG A 217 9.61 -18.78 3.99
C ARG A 217 10.05 -19.75 5.09
N GLU A 218 11.33 -20.13 5.12
CA GLU A 218 11.90 -20.98 6.17
C GLU A 218 11.82 -20.34 7.57
N GLU A 219 12.08 -19.03 7.69
CA GLU A 219 12.06 -18.32 8.98
C GLU A 219 10.64 -18.08 9.51
N LEU A 220 9.66 -17.94 8.61
CA LEU A 220 8.24 -17.77 8.97
C LEU A 220 7.53 -19.09 9.25
N ASP A 221 8.09 -20.21 8.79
CA ASP A 221 7.52 -21.54 8.98
C ASP A 221 7.28 -21.84 10.48
N GLY A 222 6.08 -22.33 10.76
CA GLY A 222 5.60 -22.59 12.12
C GLY A 222 5.31 -21.36 12.99
N LEU A 223 5.62 -20.13 12.55
CA LEU A 223 5.31 -18.90 13.30
C LEU A 223 4.09 -18.19 12.73
N ILE A 224 4.05 -18.05 11.41
CA ILE A 224 3.08 -17.25 10.70
C ILE A 224 2.68 -17.99 9.42
N VAL A 225 1.37 -18.22 9.25
CA VAL A 225 0.82 -18.81 8.03
C VAL A 225 0.61 -17.72 7.00
N LEU A 226 1.29 -17.81 5.86
CA LEU A 226 1.07 -16.94 4.72
C LEU A 226 -0.10 -17.47 3.88
N SER A 227 -0.98 -16.58 3.44
CA SER A 227 -2.02 -16.93 2.48
C SER A 227 -1.40 -17.20 1.09
N ASP A 228 -2.04 -18.05 0.28
CA ASP A 228 -1.58 -18.33 -1.09
C ASP A 228 -1.45 -17.04 -1.92
N GLN A 229 -2.38 -16.09 -1.72
CA GLN A 229 -2.34 -14.79 -2.39
C GLN A 229 -1.16 -13.94 -1.94
N ALA A 230 -0.81 -13.93 -0.65
CA ALA A 230 0.38 -13.21 -0.17
C ALA A 230 1.66 -13.79 -0.78
N VAL A 231 1.74 -15.11 -0.90
CA VAL A 231 2.85 -15.81 -1.57
C VAL A 231 2.93 -15.40 -3.04
N GLU A 232 1.81 -15.43 -3.78
CA GLU A 232 1.78 -15.01 -5.18
C GLU A 232 2.19 -13.54 -5.37
N VAL A 233 1.74 -12.64 -4.50
CA VAL A 233 2.12 -11.22 -4.54
C VAL A 233 3.62 -11.06 -4.33
N LEU A 234 4.19 -11.76 -3.34
CA LEU A 234 5.62 -11.74 -3.06
C LEU A 234 6.43 -12.33 -4.21
N GLU A 235 6.01 -13.46 -4.79
CA GLU A 235 6.69 -14.08 -5.94
C GLU A 235 6.69 -13.17 -7.16
N LYS A 236 5.58 -12.47 -7.43
CA LYS A 236 5.51 -11.47 -8.49
C LYS A 236 6.48 -10.32 -8.25
N GLN A 237 6.64 -9.85 -7.00
CA GLN A 237 7.60 -8.80 -6.67
C GLN A 237 9.05 -9.28 -6.87
N VAL A 238 9.37 -10.49 -6.42
CA VAL A 238 10.69 -11.11 -6.57
C VAL A 238 11.09 -11.30 -8.06
N ALA A 239 10.11 -11.53 -8.94
CA ALA A 239 10.33 -11.84 -10.37
C ALA A 239 10.28 -10.63 -11.35
N ARG A 240 9.96 -9.42 -10.88
CA ARG A 240 9.54 -8.29 -11.74
C ARG A 240 10.58 -7.69 -12.70
N GLU A 241 11.87 -8.03 -12.59
CA GLU A 241 12.91 -7.38 -13.42
C GLU A 241 13.10 -7.96 -14.84
N ILE A 242 12.31 -8.95 -15.24
CA ILE A 242 12.41 -9.49 -16.60
C ILE A 242 11.91 -8.45 -17.65
N THR A 243 11.21 -7.37 -17.25
CA THR A 243 10.58 -6.42 -18.17
C THR A 243 10.91 -4.93 -17.95
N ALA A 244 12.07 -4.59 -17.37
CA ALA A 244 12.62 -3.26 -17.63
C ALA A 244 13.48 -3.36 -18.89
N PRO A 245 13.05 -2.84 -20.07
CA PRO A 245 14.00 -2.71 -21.17
C PRO A 245 15.11 -1.84 -20.62
N ALA A 246 16.33 -2.38 -20.59
CA ALA A 246 17.54 -1.61 -20.44
C ALA A 246 17.34 -0.37 -21.32
N GLN A 247 17.21 0.79 -20.66
CA GLN A 247 17.14 2.07 -21.32
C GLN A 247 18.30 2.04 -22.31
N ALA A 248 17.97 2.04 -23.60
CA ALA A 248 18.96 2.09 -24.64
C ALA A 248 19.82 3.30 -24.32
N ALA A 249 21.04 3.04 -23.87
CA ALA A 249 22.07 4.05 -23.82
C ALA A 249 22.04 4.74 -25.19
N PRO A 250 22.03 6.08 -25.28
CA PRO A 250 22.18 6.73 -26.56
C PRO A 250 23.48 6.17 -27.14
N ALA A 251 23.35 5.48 -28.28
CA ALA A 251 24.47 5.01 -29.05
C ALA A 251 25.36 6.23 -29.29
N HIS A 252 26.46 6.33 -28.54
CA HIS A 252 27.55 7.17 -28.94
C HIS A 252 27.90 6.73 -30.34
N ALA A 253 27.70 7.66 -31.27
CA ALA A 253 28.04 7.51 -32.67
C ALA A 253 29.40 6.83 -32.75
N ALA A 254 29.41 5.63 -33.31
CA ALA A 254 30.62 4.94 -33.69
C ALA A 254 31.35 5.82 -34.69
N SER A 255 32.38 6.51 -34.21
CA SER A 255 33.42 7.05 -35.07
C SER A 255 34.02 5.88 -35.85
N ALA A 256 33.92 5.95 -37.17
CA ALA A 256 34.50 5.01 -38.11
C ALA A 256 35.99 4.77 -37.83
N PRO A 257 36.51 3.54 -38.00
CA PRO A 257 37.95 3.32 -38.05
C PRO A 257 38.42 3.59 -39.48
N ALA A 258 39.20 4.65 -39.68
CA ALA A 258 39.86 4.88 -40.96
C ALA A 258 41.29 5.43 -40.76
N GLN A 259 42.23 4.55 -41.08
CA GLN A 259 43.57 4.78 -41.63
C GLN A 259 44.72 5.07 -40.64
N GLU A 260 45.46 4.00 -40.32
CA GLU A 260 46.87 4.05 -39.94
C GLU A 260 47.71 4.60 -41.12
N PRO A 261 48.68 5.52 -40.87
CA PRO A 261 49.58 5.99 -41.90
C PRO A 261 50.64 4.92 -42.24
N VAL A 262 50.67 4.53 -43.50
CA VAL A 262 51.71 3.68 -44.12
C VAL A 262 53.08 4.37 -43.98
N PRO A 263 54.11 3.73 -43.42
CA PRO A 263 55.46 4.30 -43.40
C PRO A 263 56.10 4.24 -44.79
N GLU A 264 56.57 5.39 -45.28
CA GLU A 264 57.34 5.52 -46.52
C GLU A 264 58.61 4.64 -46.49
N PRO A 265 58.86 3.81 -47.52
CA PRO A 265 60.10 3.05 -47.61
C PRO A 265 61.26 3.94 -48.07
N MET A 266 62.35 3.96 -47.31
CA MET A 266 63.59 4.63 -47.70
C MET A 266 64.18 4.04 -48.99
N PRO A 267 64.78 4.85 -49.88
CA PRO A 267 65.37 4.37 -51.12
C PRO A 267 66.66 3.59 -50.86
N VAL A 268 66.62 2.28 -51.07
CA VAL A 268 67.80 1.42 -51.10
C VAL A 268 68.46 1.54 -52.47
N ARG A 269 69.72 1.96 -52.45
CA ARG A 269 70.59 2.12 -53.63
C ARG A 269 70.77 0.80 -54.37
N ASP A 270 70.57 0.84 -55.68
CA ASP A 270 70.84 -0.25 -56.61
C ASP A 270 72.29 -0.75 -56.52
N ARG A 271 72.45 -2.06 -56.31
CA ARG A 271 73.71 -2.76 -56.58
C ARG A 271 73.57 -3.51 -57.92
N PRO A 272 74.51 -3.33 -58.87
CA PRO A 272 74.43 -3.95 -60.18
C PRO A 272 74.72 -5.45 -60.13
N VAL A 273 73.95 -6.21 -60.91
CA VAL A 273 74.06 -7.66 -61.13
C VAL A 273 75.29 -7.97 -61.99
N PRO A 274 76.10 -9.00 -61.69
CA PRO A 274 77.24 -9.38 -62.51
C PRO A 274 76.77 -10.20 -63.72
N ASN A 275 77.14 -9.74 -64.92
CA ASN A 275 77.01 -10.52 -66.15
C ASN A 275 78.24 -11.43 -66.29
N ARG A 276 78.00 -12.72 -66.55
CA ARG A 276 79.05 -13.74 -66.72
C ARG A 276 78.93 -14.32 -68.12
N GLU A 277 79.68 -13.79 -69.06
CA GLU A 277 80.09 -14.44 -70.32
C GLU A 277 81.51 -13.92 -70.63
N GLU A 278 82.52 -14.77 -70.47
CA GLU A 278 83.24 -15.47 -71.55
C GLU A 278 84.18 -14.56 -72.36
N GLN A 279 85.50 -14.78 -72.24
CA GLN A 279 86.41 -15.14 -73.35
C GLN A 279 87.89 -14.86 -73.01
N THR A 280 88.67 -15.92 -73.24
CA THR A 280 90.12 -16.01 -73.57
C THR A 280 91.16 -15.49 -72.59
#